data_AF-A0A955LUM3-F1
#
_entry.id   AF-A0A955LUM3-F1
#
_cell.length_a   1.000
_cell.length_b   1.000
_cell.length_c   1.000
_cell.angle_alpha   90.00
_cell.angle_beta   90.00
_cell.angle_gamma   90.00
#
_symmetry.space_group_name_H-M   'P 1'
#
loop_
_entity.id
_entity.type
_entity.pdbx_description
1 polymer ?
#
loop_
_entity_poly.entity_id
_entity_poly.type
_entity_poly.pdbx_seq_one_letter_code
_entity_poly.pdbx_strand_id
1 'polypeptide(L)' 'MASGTIKWFDNTKGFGFISREDGNDVFVHFSAIKSDGYKT' A
#
# COMPACT_ATOMS: atom_id res chain seq x y z
N MET A 1 -3.81 -13.66 -7.86
CA MET A 1 -3.20 -12.39 -7.39
C MET A 1 -4.33 -11.55 -6.79
N ALA A 2 -4.10 -10.93 -5.64
CA ALA A 2 -5.07 -10.02 -5.04
C ALA A 2 -4.79 -8.59 -5.49
N SER A 3 -5.77 -7.93 -6.12
CA SER A 3 -5.71 -6.51 -6.49
C SER A 3 -6.58 -5.67 -5.56
N GLY A 4 -6.25 -4.39 -5.46
CA GLY A 4 -6.98 -3.40 -4.68
C GLY A 4 -6.45 -1.99 -4.96
N THR A 5 -7.21 -0.99 -4.57
CA THR A 5 -6.87 0.42 -4.77
C THR A 5 -6.41 1.03 -3.47
N ILE A 6 -5.37 1.86 -3.49
CA ILE A 6 -4.93 2.60 -2.30
C ILE A 6 -6.08 3.52 -1.86
N LYS A 7 -6.62 3.25 -0.67
CA LYS A 7 -7.68 4.06 -0.08
C LYS A 7 -7.12 5.39 0.41
N TRP A 8 -6.00 5.29 1.11
CA TRP A 8 -5.18 6.43 1.52
C TRP A 8 -3.80 5.92 1.96
N PHE A 9 -2.81 6.80 1.90
CA PHE A 9 -1.46 6.53 2.37
C PHE A 9 -0.87 7.81 2.98
N ASP A 10 -0.28 7.69 4.16
CA ASP A 10 0.44 8.78 4.83
C ASP A 10 1.94 8.63 4.53
N ASN A 11 2.47 9.47 3.64
CA ASN A 11 3.90 9.46 3.30
C ASN A 11 4.80 9.88 4.47
N THR A 12 4.30 10.67 5.42
CA THR A 12 5.08 11.13 6.57
C THR A 12 5.27 9.99 7.57
N LYS A 13 4.21 9.21 7.80
CA LYS A 13 4.23 8.07 8.72
C LYS A 13 4.63 6.75 8.05
N GLY A 14 4.55 6.66 6.73
CA GLY A 14 4.94 5.49 5.95
C GLY A 14 3.93 4.32 5.99
N PHE A 15 2.64 4.57 6.22
CA PHE A 15 1.63 3.51 6.21
C PHE A 15 0.30 3.99 5.63
N GLY A 16 -0.56 3.03 5.27
CA GLY A 16 -1.87 3.29 4.73
C GLY A 16 -2.74 2.06 4.65
N PHE A 17 -3.83 2.16 3.90
CA PHE A 17 -4.77 1.06 3.66
C PHE A 17 -5.11 0.95 2.18
N ILE A 18 -5.28 -0.29 1.74
CA ILE A 18 -5.72 -0.68 0.40
C ILE A 18 -7.14 -1.20 0.51
N SER A 19 -8.07 -0.61 -0.23
CA SER A 19 -9.43 -1.10 -0.34
C SER A 19 -9.50 -2.20 -1.40
N ARG A 20 -10.18 -3.29 -1.08
CA ARG A 20 -10.42 -4.42 -1.97
C ARG A 20 -11.91 -4.52 -2.27
N GLU A 21 -12.26 -5.02 -3.45
CA GLU A 21 -13.66 -5.23 -3.86
C GLU A 21 -14.41 -6.22 -2.94
N ASP A 22 -13.66 -7.08 -2.25
CA ASP A 22 -14.16 -8.01 -1.22
C ASP A 22 -14.57 -7.31 0.10
N GLY A 23 -14.45 -5.98 0.17
CA GLY A 23 -14.90 -5.17 1.31
C GLY A 23 -13.93 -5.07 2.48
N ASN A 24 -12.88 -5.90 2.51
CA ASN A 24 -11.85 -5.85 3.54
C ASN A 24 -10.73 -4.88 3.18
N ASP A 25 -10.50 -3.89 4.04
CA ASP A 25 -9.36 -3.00 3.94
C ASP A 25 -8.09 -3.72 4.44
N VAL A 26 -7.02 -3.63 3.65
CA VAL A 26 -5.73 -4.26 3.96
C VAL A 26 -4.74 -3.18 4.38
N PHE A 27 -4.14 -3.33 5.55
CA PHE A 27 -3.07 -2.47 6.02
C PHE A 27 -1.80 -2.66 5.19
N VAL A 28 -1.13 -1.56 4.84
CA VAL A 28 0.15 -1.57 4.12
C VAL A 28 1.17 -0.64 4.80
N HIS A 29 2.39 -1.13 4.96
CA HIS A 29 3.53 -0.36 5.44
C HIS A 29 4.54 -0.17 4.30
N PHE A 30 5.23 0.98 4.26
CA PHE A 30 6.16 1.34 3.19
C PHE A 30 7.25 0.27 2.96
N SER A 31 7.67 -0.43 4.03
CA SER A 31 8.67 -1.50 3.94
C SER A 31 8.23 -2.69 3.09
N ALA A 32 6.91 -2.87 2.89
CA ALA A 32 6.34 -3.92 2.06
C ALA A 32 6.16 -3.48 0.59
N ILE A 33 6.31 -2.18 0.30
CA ILE A 33 6.23 -1.64 -1.06
C ILE A 33 7.53 -1.99 -1.78
N LYS A 34 7.45 -2.93 -2.71
CA LYS A 34 8.55 -3.22 -3.63
C LYS A 34 8.66 -2.06 -4.63
N SER A 35 9.50 -1.08 -4.33
CA SER A 35 9.89 -0.07 -5.31
C SER A 35 10.96 -0.67 -6.21
N ASP A 36 10.60 -1.00 -7.45
CA ASP A 36 11.57 -1.31 -8.49
C ASP A 36 12.23 0.01 -8.92
N GLY A 37 13.27 0.43 -8.17
CA GLY A 37 14.05 1.63 -8.44
C GLY A 37 13.88 2.77 -7.42
N TYR A 38 14.96 3.07 -6.70
CA TYR A 38 15.63 4.39 -6.66
C TYR A 38 16.85 4.31 -5.73
N LYS A 39 17.88 3.57 -6.17
CA LYS A 39 19.24 3.70 -5.62
C LYS A 39 20.26 3.24 -6.68
N THR A 40 20.50 4.10 -7.65
CA THR A 40 21.79 4.21 -8.39
C THR A 40 22.19 5.66 -8.37
#